data_AF-A0AAI8XSG2-F1
#
_entry.id   AF-A0AAI8XSG2-F1
#
_cell.length_a   1.000
_cell.length_b   1.000
_cell.length_c   1.000
_cell.angle_alpha   90.00
_cell.angle_beta   90.00
_cell.angle_gamma   90.00
#
_symmetry.space_group_name_H-M   'P 1'
#
loop_
_entity.id
_entity.type
_entity.pdbx_description
1 polymer ?
#
loop_
_entity_poly.entity_id
_entity_poly.type
_entity_poly.pdbx_seq_one_letter_code
_entity_poly.pdbx_strand_id
1 'polypeptide(L)'
;MIEIVDGETVSVKRVTRTGSSESSVDMPDIEDTAFGSASVSQDDDMRGRRTIIERSWFCDRGTDIEAGDRITRGNGEVYSVIEGPFADTDHPLTGDDLGVKWYRVRRVNSPRG
;
A
#
# COMPACT_ATOMS: atom_id res chain seq x y z
N MET A 1 -0.77 -16.89 -14.03
CA MET A 1 -1.42 -15.71 -14.63
C MET A 1 -1.62 -14.73 -13.48
N ILE A 2 -0.95 -13.59 -13.51
CA ILE A 2 -1.04 -12.57 -12.45
C ILE A 2 -2.10 -11.59 -12.93
N GLU A 3 -3.26 -11.58 -12.27
CA GLU A 3 -4.29 -10.57 -12.52
C GLU A 3 -3.86 -9.29 -11.81
N ILE A 4 -3.25 -8.38 -12.55
CA ILE A 4 -3.19 -6.97 -12.14
C ILE A 4 -4.62 -6.47 -12.31
N VAL A 5 -5.30 -6.23 -11.19
CA VAL A 5 -6.56 -5.48 -11.22
C VAL A 5 -6.15 -4.03 -11.45
N ASP A 6 -6.21 -3.62 -12.71
CA ASP A 6 -5.96 -2.27 -13.17
C ASP A 6 -7.22 -1.42 -12.98
N GLY A 7 -7.08 -0.17 -12.54
CA GLY A 7 -8.22 0.74 -12.38
C GLY A 7 -9.00 0.64 -11.07
N GLU A 8 -8.43 0.11 -9.98
CA GLU A 8 -9.15 0.00 -8.70
C GLU A 8 -9.10 1.31 -7.90
N THR A 9 -10.27 1.82 -7.49
CA THR A 9 -10.38 2.90 -6.48
C THR A 9 -10.13 2.35 -5.09
N VAL A 10 -9.25 3.01 -4.33
CA VAL A 10 -8.91 2.65 -2.96
C VAL A 10 -9.15 3.81 -2.01
N SER A 11 -9.61 3.49 -0.80
CA SER A 11 -9.74 4.46 0.28
C SER A 11 -8.50 4.49 1.14
N VAL A 12 -8.03 5.69 1.47
CA VAL A 12 -6.82 5.88 2.28
C VAL A 12 -7.17 6.50 3.63
N LYS A 13 -6.55 5.98 4.69
CA LYS A 13 -6.55 6.60 6.01
C LYS A 13 -5.12 6.93 6.40
N ARG A 14 -4.86 8.20 6.69
CA ARG A 14 -3.59 8.65 7.26
C ARG A 14 -3.54 8.25 8.72
N VAL A 15 -2.52 7.49 9.10
CA VAL A 15 -2.38 6.98 10.47
C VAL A 15 -1.23 7.69 11.17
N THR A 16 -1.56 8.45 12.20
CA THR A 16 -0.56 9.14 13.04
C THR A 16 -0.48 8.44 14.39
N ARG A 17 0.74 8.10 14.82
CA ARG A 17 1.01 7.49 16.13
C ARG A 17 1.78 8.46 17.00
N THR A 18 1.19 8.84 18.13
CA THR A 18 1.82 9.68 19.13
C THR A 18 1.95 8.88 20.42
N GLY A 19 3.15 8.36 20.69
CA GLY A 19 3.40 7.46 21.82
C GLY A 19 2.54 6.19 21.75
N SER A 20 1.65 6.00 22.72
CA SER A 20 0.73 4.85 22.78
C SER A 20 -0.61 5.08 22.07
N SER A 21 -0.86 6.29 21.56
CA SER A 21 -2.13 6.65 20.91
C SER A 21 -1.99 6.58 19.39
N GLU A 22 -2.93 5.87 18.75
CA GLU A 22 -3.10 5.85 17.30
C GLU A 22 -4.33 6.71 16.95
N SER A 23 -4.18 7.59 15.96
CA SER A 23 -5.28 8.36 15.39
C SER A 23 -5.26 8.19 13.88
N SER A 24 -6.43 8.19 13.25
CA SER A 24 -6.55 8.08 11.80
C SER A 24 -7.44 9.18 11.23
N VAL A 25 -7.04 9.76 10.11
CA VAL A 25 -7.81 10.75 9.34
C VAL A 25 -8.12 10.16 7.97
N ASP A 26 -9.34 10.34 7.49
CA ASP A 26 -9.72 9.94 6.13
C ASP A 26 -9.06 10.88 5.11
N MET A 27 -8.38 10.29 4.13
CA MET A 27 -7.77 10.98 3.00
C MET A 27 -8.67 10.84 1.77
N PRO A 28 -8.49 11.68 0.74
CA PRO A 28 -9.18 11.49 -0.53
C PRO A 28 -8.96 10.07 -1.07
N ASP A 29 -10.01 9.49 -1.66
CA ASP A 29 -9.90 8.23 -2.38
C ASP A 29 -8.94 8.41 -3.57
N ILE A 30 -8.24 7.33 -3.91
CA ILE A 30 -7.30 7.32 -5.03
C ILE A 30 -7.87 6.38 -6.07
N GLU A 31 -8.13 6.94 -7.24
CA GLU A 31 -8.64 6.22 -8.40
C GLU A 31 -7.48 5.64 -9.23
N ASP A 32 -7.81 4.80 -10.20
CA ASP A 32 -6.86 4.26 -11.19
C ASP A 32 -5.60 3.62 -10.59
N THR A 33 -5.75 2.89 -9.48
CA THR A 33 -4.62 2.20 -8.84
C THR A 33 -4.54 0.74 -9.25
N ALA A 34 -3.33 0.18 -9.12
CA ALA A 34 -3.08 -1.22 -9.43
C ALA A 34 -2.27 -1.91 -8.32
N PHE A 35 -2.51 -3.22 -8.14
CA PHE A 35 -1.75 -4.05 -7.20
C PHE A 35 -0.94 -5.11 -7.95
N GLY A 36 0.38 -5.05 -7.82
CA GLY A 36 1.30 -6.08 -8.29
C GLY A 36 1.15 -7.40 -7.51
N SER A 37 1.86 -8.44 -7.92
CA SER A 37 1.79 -9.78 -7.31
C SER A 37 1.94 -9.78 -5.79
N ALA A 38 1.23 -10.69 -5.13
CA ALA A 38 1.40 -10.91 -3.71
C ALA A 38 2.60 -11.81 -3.40
N SER A 39 3.50 -11.30 -2.58
CA SER A 39 4.54 -12.06 -1.90
C SER A 39 4.00 -12.51 -0.55
N VAL A 40 3.87 -13.83 -0.38
CA VAL A 40 3.42 -14.43 0.87
C VAL A 40 4.61 -15.05 1.58
N SER A 41 4.86 -14.61 2.80
CA SER A 41 5.92 -15.13 3.66
C SER A 41 5.30 -15.69 4.93
N GLN A 42 5.74 -16.89 5.33
CA GLN A 42 5.39 -17.47 6.62
C GLN A 42 6.52 -17.17 7.59
N ASP A 43 6.20 -16.44 8.65
CA ASP A 43 7.10 -16.17 9.74
C ASP A 43 6.71 -17.10 10.90
N ASP A 44 7.49 -18.15 11.09
CA ASP A 44 7.34 -19.12 12.18
C ASP A 44 8.22 -18.66 13.35
N ASP A 45 7.79 -17.60 14.04
CA ASP A 45 8.47 -17.10 15.23
C ASP A 45 7.97 -17.84 16.49
N MET A 46 8.73 -17.79 17.60
CA MET A 46 8.41 -18.54 18.84
C MET A 46 7.07 -18.16 19.49
N ARG A 47 6.40 -17.10 19.00
CA ARG A 47 5.09 -16.61 19.46
C ARG A 47 3.91 -17.08 18.60
N GLY A 48 4.16 -17.87 17.55
CA GLY A 48 3.14 -18.45 16.68
C GLY A 48 3.32 -18.08 15.21
N ARG A 49 2.65 -18.84 14.34
CA ARG A 49 2.73 -18.69 12.88
C ARG A 49 2.02 -17.41 12.43
N ARG A 50 2.77 -16.48 11.84
CA ARG A 50 2.22 -15.26 11.21
C ARG A 50 2.38 -15.34 9.70
N THR A 51 1.27 -15.13 8.98
CA THR A 51 1.33 -14.95 7.53
C THR A 51 1.51 -13.46 7.23
N ILE A 52 2.59 -13.13 6.54
CA ILE A 52 2.87 -11.79 6.03
C ILE A 52 2.55 -11.80 4.54
N ILE A 53 1.68 -10.88 4.11
CA ILE A 53 1.33 -10.72 2.69
C ILE A 53 1.76 -9.31 2.31
N GLU A 54 2.70 -9.20 1.38
CA GLU A 54 3.23 -7.95 0.86
C GLU A 54 3.00 -7.86 -0.64
N ARG A 55 2.76 -6.64 -1.15
CA ARG A 55 2.56 -6.39 -2.58
C ARG A 55 3.17 -5.04 -2.95
N SER A 56 3.45 -4.86 -4.23
CA SER A 56 3.63 -3.51 -4.80
C SER A 56 2.26 -2.92 -5.11
N TRP A 57 2.05 -1.67 -4.74
CA TRP A 57 0.85 -0.89 -5.09
C TRP A 57 1.27 0.33 -5.91
N PHE A 58 0.60 0.54 -7.03
CA PHE A 58 0.89 1.56 -8.03
C PHE A 58 -0.23 2.60 -8.02
N CYS A 59 0.14 3.87 -8.08
CA CYS A 59 -0.79 5.00 -8.12
C CYS A 59 -0.19 6.16 -8.91
N ASP A 60 -1.02 7.13 -9.25
CA ASP A 60 -0.59 8.33 -9.95
C ASP A 60 0.44 9.13 -9.16
N ARG A 61 1.35 9.75 -9.91
CA ARG A 61 2.33 10.67 -9.37
C ARG A 61 1.65 11.89 -8.73
N GLY A 62 2.21 12.41 -7.65
CA GLY A 62 1.64 13.55 -6.91
C GLY A 62 0.59 13.19 -5.86
N THR A 63 0.13 11.94 -5.81
CA THR A 63 -0.74 11.43 -4.74
C THR A 63 -0.08 11.61 -3.37
N ASP A 64 -0.77 12.19 -2.39
CA ASP A 64 -0.24 12.37 -1.03
C ASP A 64 -0.37 11.07 -0.21
N ILE A 65 0.73 10.31 -0.12
CA ILE A 65 0.80 9.04 0.64
C ILE A 65 2.06 9.01 1.49
N GLU A 66 1.87 8.65 2.76
CA GLU A 66 2.94 8.51 3.74
C GLU A 66 3.13 7.06 4.19
N ALA A 67 4.33 6.75 4.69
CA ALA A 67 4.61 5.47 5.31
C ALA A 67 3.73 5.28 6.57
N GLY A 68 3.09 4.12 6.68
CA GLY A 68 2.14 3.82 7.75
C GLY A 68 0.67 4.05 7.39
N ASP A 69 0.38 4.79 6.32
CA ASP A 69 -0.98 5.00 5.83
C ASP A 69 -1.66 3.66 5.52
N ARG A 70 -2.97 3.60 5.73
CA ARG A 70 -3.78 2.40 5.50
C ARG A 70 -4.61 2.54 4.24
N ILE A 71 -4.47 1.57 3.34
CA ILE A 71 -5.16 1.51 2.06
C ILE A 71 -6.20 0.40 2.16
N THR A 72 -7.46 0.75 1.92
CA THR A 72 -8.58 -0.19 1.90
C THR A 72 -9.02 -0.36 0.45
N ARG A 73 -8.94 -1.60 -0.01
CA ARG A 73 -9.40 -2.02 -1.34
C ARG A 73 -10.91 -2.16 -1.37
N GLY A 74 -11.51 -2.10 -2.56
CA GLY A 74 -12.96 -2.28 -2.74
C GLY A 74 -13.44 -3.68 -2.31
N ASN A 75 -12.55 -4.66 -2.30
CA ASN A 75 -12.82 -6.02 -1.80
C ASN A 75 -12.74 -6.16 -0.25
N GLY A 76 -12.49 -5.06 0.47
CA GLY A 76 -12.38 -5.04 1.93
C GLY A 76 -11.02 -5.45 2.49
N GLU A 77 -10.02 -5.74 1.65
CA GLU A 77 -8.65 -5.96 2.12
C GLU A 77 -8.00 -4.65 2.55
N VAL A 78 -7.35 -4.67 3.71
CA VAL A 78 -6.62 -3.52 4.25
C VAL A 78 -5.12 -3.79 4.17
N TYR A 79 -4.39 -2.84 3.61
CA TYR A 79 -2.94 -2.84 3.53
C TYR A 79 -2.39 -1.60 4.25
N SER A 80 -1.16 -1.68 4.73
CA SER A 80 -0.42 -0.56 5.30
C SER A 80 0.82 -0.30 4.46
N VAL A 81 1.07 0.97 4.15
CA VAL A 81 2.27 1.40 3.41
C VAL A 81 3.50 1.16 4.28
N ILE A 82 4.46 0.38 3.79
CA ILE A 82 5.69 0.06 4.53
C ILE A 82 6.93 0.73 3.94
N GLU A 83 6.95 1.00 2.63
CA GLU A 83 8.14 1.50 1.93
C GLU A 83 7.74 2.27 0.66
N GLY A 84 8.57 3.23 0.24
CA GLY A 84 8.35 4.11 -0.91
C GLY A 84 8.31 5.60 -0.52
N PRO A 85 7.97 6.50 -1.46
CA PRO A 85 7.63 6.20 -2.85
C PRO A 85 8.84 5.77 -3.69
N PHE A 86 8.60 4.88 -4.65
CA PHE A 86 9.55 4.50 -5.69
C PHE A 86 9.06 4.99 -7.05
N ALA A 87 10.00 5.25 -7.96
CA ALA A 87 9.72 5.76 -9.30
C ALA A 87 8.94 7.11 -9.32
N ASP A 88 9.05 7.91 -8.24
CA ASP A 88 8.44 9.23 -8.11
C ASP A 88 9.28 10.35 -8.77
N THR A 89 10.04 9.99 -9.81
CA THR A 89 10.95 10.90 -10.51
C THR A 89 11.03 10.49 -11.98
N ASP A 90 11.17 11.47 -12.86
CA ASP A 90 11.36 11.25 -14.29
C ASP A 90 12.58 10.37 -14.56
N HIS A 91 12.54 9.64 -15.66
CA HIS A 91 13.65 8.78 -16.03
C HIS A 91 14.93 9.61 -16.17
N PRO A 92 15.99 9.37 -15.38
CA PRO A 92 17.11 10.31 -15.25
C PRO A 92 17.97 10.45 -16.52
N LEU A 93 17.81 9.53 -17.47
CA LEU A 93 18.55 9.54 -18.74
C LEU A 93 17.73 10.04 -19.91
N THR A 94 16.41 9.85 -19.91
CA THR A 94 15.53 10.17 -21.06
C THR A 94 14.57 11.31 -20.76
N GLY A 95 14.34 11.63 -19.49
CA GLY A 95 13.35 12.61 -19.05
C GLY A 95 11.91 12.15 -19.22
N ASP A 96 11.67 10.89 -19.58
CA ASP A 96 10.31 10.37 -19.75
C ASP A 96 9.63 10.24 -18.38
N ASP A 97 8.41 10.78 -18.30
CA ASP A 97 7.52 10.61 -17.17
C ASP A 97 6.66 9.36 -17.39
N LEU A 98 6.83 8.36 -16.54
CA LEU A 98 5.99 7.15 -16.54
C LEU A 98 4.61 7.41 -15.91
N GLY A 99 4.38 8.58 -15.33
CA GLY A 99 3.11 9.03 -14.73
C GLY A 99 2.77 8.37 -13.39
N VAL A 100 3.47 7.28 -13.04
CA VAL A 100 3.15 6.44 -11.88
C VAL A 100 4.27 6.43 -10.86
N LYS A 101 3.90 6.22 -9.61
CA LYS A 101 4.79 5.82 -8.53
C LYS A 101 4.27 4.58 -7.85
N TRP A 102 5.13 3.88 -7.13
CA TRP A 102 4.73 2.68 -6.42
C TRP A 102 5.26 2.63 -5.00
N TYR A 103 4.52 1.93 -4.15
CA TYR A 103 4.83 1.70 -2.75
C TYR A 103 4.82 0.20 -2.48
N ARG A 104 5.61 -0.22 -1.49
CA ARG A 104 5.47 -1.56 -0.93
C ARG A 104 4.43 -1.48 0.18
N VAL A 105 3.44 -2.37 0.12
CA VAL A 105 2.34 -2.41 1.08
C VAL A 105 2.25 -3.79 1.72
N ARG A 106 1.89 -3.84 3.00
CA ARG A 106 1.73 -5.07 3.77
C ARG A 106 0.32 -5.20 4.27
N ARG A 107 -0.29 -6.38 4.10
CA ARG A 107 -1.64 -6.66 4.57
C ARG A 107 -1.71 -6.48 6.09
N VAL A 108 -2.68 -5.70 6.53
CA VAL A 108 -3.03 -5.57 7.94
C VAL A 108 -3.91 -6.75 8.30
N ASN A 109 -3.46 -7.56 9.26
CA ASN A 109 -4.28 -8.64 9.79
C ASN A 109 -5.27 -7.99 10.76
N SER A 110 -6.43 -7.55 10.26
CA SER A 110 -7.53 -7.18 11.16
C SER A 110 -7.94 -8.43 11.92
N PRO A 111 -7.95 -8.42 13.26
CA PRO A 111 -8.62 -9.48 14.01
C PRO A 111 -10.05 -9.55 13.48
N ARG A 112 -10.43 -10.71 12.93
CA ARG A 112 -11.85 -10.98 12.73
C ARG A 112 -12.47 -10.91 14.11
N GLY A 113 -13.34 -9.93 14.33
CA GLY A 113 -14.18 -9.86 15.52
C GLY A 113 -15.03 -11.11 15.66
#